data_AF-A0A834HQV6-F1
#
_entry.id   AF-A0A834HQV6-F1
#
_cell.length_a   1.000
_cell.length_b   1.000
_cell.length_c   1.000
_cell.angle_alpha   90.00
_cell.angle_beta   90.00
_cell.angle_gamma   90.00
#
_symmetry.space_group_name_H-M   'P 1'
#
loop_
_entity.id
_entity.type
_entity.pdbx_description
1 polymer ?
#
loop_
_entity_poly.entity_id
_entity_poly.type
_entity_poly.pdbx_seq_one_letter_code
_entity_poly.pdbx_strand_id
1 'polypeptide(L)'
;MLFGFIIIPLLPFLFAEKDTSQSQPEAIQASTTVPGDIIIGGLFPVHEKGEKSPCGHKIYHRGIQRMEAMMFAIDRINADPNILPNITIGAHIIDTCSRDTYALNQSLQFVRASALNNIDTSSFECQDHSIPRPRNNYTGPVFGVVGGSYSSVSLQVANLLGLFRIPQISPASTAKALSDKTRFKYFARTVPPDTFQSSALVDIVKSVNWSYVSTVYSEGSYGEYGIEVFHREAQERNVCIATAEKVPSTADEKEFDNIIIKLKKKVNARGVVLFTRAEDAR
;
A
#
# COMPACT_ATOMS: atom_id res chain seq x y z
N MET A 1 -6.09 30.32 -72.76
CA MET A 1 -4.94 30.91 -72.03
C MET A 1 -5.38 31.07 -70.58
N LEU A 2 -4.96 30.30 -69.58
CA LEU A 2 -4.02 29.20 -69.44
C LEU A 2 -4.53 28.41 -68.22
N PHE A 3 -4.93 27.16 -68.43
CA PHE A 3 -5.28 26.21 -67.36
C PHE A 3 -3.99 25.67 -66.75
N GLY A 4 -3.81 25.81 -65.44
CA GLY A 4 -2.73 25.17 -64.70
C GLY A 4 -3.18 23.79 -64.20
N PHE A 5 -2.74 22.74 -64.89
CA PHE A 5 -2.85 21.35 -64.44
C PHE A 5 -1.67 21.04 -63.52
N ILE A 6 -1.94 20.65 -62.27
CA ILE A 6 -0.98 19.91 -61.44
C ILE A 6 -1.47 18.47 -61.40
N ILE A 7 -0.70 17.60 -62.05
CA ILE A 7 -0.85 16.14 -62.04
C ILE A 7 -0.16 15.63 -60.78
N ILE A 8 -0.91 15.06 -59.84
CA ILE A 8 -0.36 14.27 -58.73
C ILE A 8 -0.55 12.78 -59.13
N PRO A 9 0.51 11.96 -59.15
CA PRO A 9 0.40 10.58 -59.57
C PRO A 9 -0.29 9.74 -58.49
N LEU A 10 -1.33 9.01 -58.90
CA LEU A 10 -1.98 7.96 -58.13
C LEU A 10 -1.01 6.77 -57.95
N LEU A 11 -0.41 6.66 -56.77
CA LEU A 11 0.18 5.39 -56.30
C LEU A 11 -0.96 4.49 -55.81
N PRO A 12 -1.00 3.20 -56.21
CA PRO A 12 -2.06 2.29 -55.84
C PRO A 12 -2.01 2.02 -54.33
N PHE A 13 -3.13 2.31 -53.66
CA PHE A 13 -3.43 1.82 -52.32
C PHE A 13 -3.46 0.29 -52.35
N LEU A 14 -2.36 -0.33 -51.95
CA LEU A 14 -2.35 -1.70 -51.48
C LEU A 14 -3.19 -1.75 -50.20
N PHE A 15 -4.33 -2.45 -50.28
CA PHE A 15 -5.04 -2.94 -49.10
C PHE A 15 -4.09 -3.88 -48.34
N ALA A 16 -3.43 -3.35 -47.31
CA ALA A 16 -2.87 -4.17 -46.25
C ALA A 16 -3.99 -4.41 -45.24
N GLU A 17 -4.48 -5.64 -45.22
CA GLU A 17 -5.35 -6.20 -44.20
C GLU A 17 -4.78 -5.85 -42.83
N LYS A 18 -5.48 -4.99 -42.09
CA LYS A 18 -5.10 -4.62 -40.73
C LYS A 18 -5.49 -5.81 -39.86
N ASP A 19 -4.54 -6.72 -39.67
CA ASP A 19 -4.64 -7.79 -38.70
C ASP A 19 -5.05 -7.17 -37.37
N THR A 20 -6.28 -7.50 -36.96
CA THR A 20 -6.86 -7.04 -35.71
C THR A 20 -6.28 -7.93 -34.62
N SER A 21 -5.00 -7.74 -34.33
CA SER A 21 -4.39 -8.23 -33.10
C SER A 21 -5.01 -7.41 -31.97
N GLN A 22 -5.98 -8.03 -31.28
CA GLN A 22 -6.44 -7.56 -29.99
C GLN A 22 -5.21 -7.44 -29.09
N SER A 23 -4.78 -6.20 -28.82
CA SER A 23 -3.84 -5.93 -27.74
C SER A 23 -4.48 -6.42 -26.46
N GLN A 24 -4.00 -7.55 -25.95
CA GLN A 24 -4.27 -7.95 -24.57
C GLN A 24 -3.92 -6.75 -23.67
N PRO A 25 -4.73 -6.41 -22.65
CA PRO A 25 -4.31 -5.38 -21.72
C PRO A 25 -2.98 -5.82 -21.13
N GLU A 26 -1.92 -5.03 -21.36
CA GLU A 26 -0.62 -5.24 -20.75
C GLU A 26 -0.84 -5.51 -19.26
N ALA A 27 -0.31 -6.64 -18.78
CA ALA A 27 -0.37 -6.96 -17.36
C ALA A 27 0.24 -5.76 -16.62
N ILE A 28 -0.56 -5.09 -15.79
CA ILE A 28 -0.07 -3.98 -14.95
C ILE A 28 1.16 -4.53 -14.22
N GLN A 29 2.33 -3.99 -14.55
CA GLN A 29 3.58 -4.42 -13.98
C GLN A 29 3.57 -4.02 -12.49
N ALA A 30 3.13 -4.96 -11.65
CA ALA A 30 2.80 -4.74 -10.25
C ALA A 30 4.04 -4.55 -9.35
N SER A 31 5.23 -4.68 -9.94
CA SER A 31 6.49 -4.58 -9.24
C SER A 31 7.60 -4.02 -10.11
N THR A 32 8.51 -3.25 -9.52
CA THR A 32 9.74 -2.77 -10.14
C THR A 32 10.95 -3.19 -9.31
N THR A 33 12.09 -3.41 -9.95
CA THR A 33 13.33 -3.80 -9.25
C THR A 33 14.48 -2.91 -9.67
N VAL A 34 15.25 -2.47 -8.67
CA VAL A 34 16.53 -1.79 -8.82
C VAL A 34 17.62 -2.70 -8.27
N PRO A 35 18.67 -3.02 -9.06
CA PRO A 35 19.75 -3.90 -8.61
C PRO A 35 20.57 -3.25 -7.49
N GLY A 36 21.19 -4.10 -6.66
CA GLY A 36 22.12 -3.72 -5.61
C GLY A 36 22.60 -4.96 -4.86
N ASP A 37 23.67 -4.81 -4.08
CA ASP A 37 24.23 -5.89 -3.26
C ASP A 37 23.24 -6.37 -2.19
N ILE A 38 22.44 -5.46 -1.64
CA ILE A 38 21.38 -5.73 -0.67
C ILE A 38 20.05 -5.23 -1.23
N ILE A 39 19.07 -6.13 -1.39
CA ILE A 39 17.73 -5.77 -1.87
C ILE A 39 16.78 -5.51 -0.70
N ILE A 40 16.16 -4.32 -0.70
CA ILE A 40 15.10 -3.95 0.24
C ILE A 40 13.74 -3.99 -0.46
N GLY A 41 12.79 -4.71 0.11
CA GLY A 41 11.42 -4.77 -0.38
C GLY A 41 10.68 -3.46 -0.09
N GLY A 42 9.88 -2.98 -1.03
CA GLY A 42 9.02 -1.80 -0.89
C GLY A 42 7.55 -2.16 -1.06
N LEU A 43 6.67 -1.65 -0.19
CA LEU A 43 5.21 -1.82 -0.31
C LEU A 43 4.48 -0.49 -0.23
N PHE A 44 3.97 -0.02 -1.37
CA PHE A 44 3.29 1.27 -1.49
C PHE A 44 1.91 1.13 -2.15
N PRO A 45 0.89 1.88 -1.72
CA PRO A 45 -0.40 1.93 -2.39
C PRO A 45 -0.31 2.88 -3.60
N VAL A 46 0.31 2.45 -4.70
CA VAL A 46 0.45 3.28 -5.90
C VAL A 46 -0.90 3.47 -6.58
N HIS A 47 -1.71 2.42 -6.65
CA HIS A 47 -3.08 2.50 -7.13
C HIS A 47 -4.12 2.50 -5.99
N GLU A 48 -5.25 3.17 -6.24
CA GLU A 48 -6.46 3.02 -5.44
C GLU A 48 -7.05 1.61 -5.60
N LYS A 49 -7.95 1.22 -4.70
CA LYS A 49 -8.65 -0.07 -4.78
C LYS A 49 -9.55 -0.09 -6.02
N GLY A 50 -9.49 -1.18 -6.79
CA GLY A 50 -10.38 -1.39 -7.93
C GLY A 50 -11.72 -2.00 -7.52
N GLU A 51 -12.78 -1.70 -8.26
CA GLU A 51 -14.11 -2.31 -8.05
C GLU A 51 -14.14 -3.77 -8.53
N LYS A 52 -13.68 -4.01 -9.77
CA LYS A 52 -13.70 -5.34 -10.42
C LYS A 52 -12.30 -5.93 -10.63
N SER A 53 -11.27 -5.10 -10.54
CA SER A 53 -9.86 -5.47 -10.66
C SER A 53 -9.15 -5.31 -9.31
N PRO A 54 -7.99 -5.96 -9.11
CA PRO A 54 -7.20 -5.77 -7.91
C PRO A 54 -6.81 -4.31 -7.64
N CYS A 55 -6.50 -3.59 -8.71
CA CYS A 55 -6.03 -2.21 -8.71
C CYS A 55 -7.01 -1.37 -9.53
N GLY A 56 -7.34 -0.18 -9.04
CA GLY A 56 -8.11 0.81 -9.77
C GLY A 56 -7.25 1.53 -10.81
N HIS A 57 -7.90 2.22 -11.75
CA HIS A 57 -7.21 3.02 -12.76
C HIS A 57 -6.63 4.34 -12.20
N LYS A 58 -7.04 4.74 -10.99
CA LYS A 58 -6.59 5.98 -10.36
C LYS A 58 -5.28 5.75 -9.63
N ILE A 59 -4.29 6.57 -9.97
CA ILE A 59 -3.04 6.68 -9.23
C ILE A 59 -3.30 7.42 -7.92
N TYR A 60 -2.89 6.81 -6.82
CA TYR A 60 -2.92 7.46 -5.53
C TYR A 60 -1.63 8.27 -5.36
N HIS A 61 -1.72 9.60 -5.50
CA HIS A 61 -0.55 10.49 -5.46
C HIS A 61 0.33 10.32 -4.22
N ARG A 62 -0.29 10.06 -3.05
CA ARG A 62 0.45 9.77 -1.80
C ARG A 62 1.23 8.46 -1.87
N GLY A 63 0.77 7.49 -2.65
CA GLY A 63 1.48 6.25 -2.93
C GLY A 63 2.77 6.49 -3.70
N ILE A 64 2.67 7.20 -4.84
CA ILE A 64 3.84 7.57 -5.66
C ILE A 64 4.85 8.38 -4.86
N GLN A 65 4.40 9.42 -4.15
CA GLN A 65 5.33 10.25 -3.35
C GLN A 65 6.08 9.43 -2.29
N ARG A 66 5.42 8.46 -1.65
CA ARG A 66 6.07 7.58 -0.66
C ARG A 66 7.04 6.59 -1.31
N MET A 67 6.70 6.07 -2.48
CA MET A 67 7.58 5.21 -3.26
C MET A 67 8.85 5.97 -3.67
N GLU A 68 8.68 7.16 -4.25
CA GLU A 68 9.79 8.03 -4.62
C GLU A 68 10.61 8.47 -3.40
N ALA A 69 9.98 8.68 -2.24
CA ALA A 69 10.71 8.98 -1.00
C ALA A 69 11.61 7.81 -0.54
N MET A 70 11.19 6.55 -0.76
CA MET A 70 12.05 5.39 -0.52
C MET A 70 13.22 5.34 -1.51
N MET A 71 12.96 5.57 -2.80
CA MET A 71 14.01 5.63 -3.82
C MET A 71 15.03 6.74 -3.51
N PHE A 72 14.54 7.93 -3.18
CA PHE A 72 15.36 9.03 -2.72
C PHE A 72 16.22 8.67 -1.50
N ALA A 73 15.66 7.96 -0.52
CA ALA A 73 16.43 7.52 0.64
C ALA A 73 17.54 6.52 0.27
N ILE A 74 17.26 5.59 -0.66
CA ILE A 74 18.25 4.66 -1.19
C ILE A 74 19.38 5.40 -1.91
N ASP A 75 19.05 6.37 -2.77
CA ASP A 75 20.04 7.19 -3.47
C ASP A 75 20.94 7.94 -2.49
N ARG A 76 20.36 8.47 -1.40
CA ARG A 76 21.13 9.16 -0.35
C ARG A 76 22.04 8.22 0.43
N ILE A 77 21.60 7.00 0.73
CA ILE A 77 22.44 6.02 1.42
C ILE A 77 23.60 5.59 0.52
N ASN A 78 23.33 5.25 -0.74
CA ASN A 78 24.35 4.80 -1.68
C ASN A 78 25.39 5.90 -2.01
N ALA A 79 25.04 7.17 -1.83
CA ALA A 79 25.94 8.31 -2.02
C ALA A 79 26.73 8.71 -0.76
N ASP A 80 26.38 8.21 0.43
CA ASP A 80 27.04 8.57 1.68
C ASP A 80 28.20 7.60 1.99
N PRO A 81 29.47 8.06 1.96
CA PRO A 81 30.61 7.19 2.23
C PRO A 81 30.67 6.68 3.68
N ASN A 82 29.88 7.24 4.60
CA ASN A 82 29.86 6.83 6.01
C ASN A 82 28.81 5.75 6.31
N ILE A 83 27.88 5.49 5.39
CA ILE A 83 26.80 4.52 5.56
C ILE A 83 26.98 3.42 4.53
N LEU A 84 27.30 2.19 4.98
CA LEU A 84 27.51 1.03 4.11
C LEU A 84 28.56 1.25 2.99
N PRO A 85 29.81 1.61 3.34
CA PRO A 85 30.84 1.81 2.33
C PRO A 85 31.08 0.54 1.51
N ASN A 86 31.15 0.68 0.18
CA ASN A 86 31.31 -0.41 -0.80
C ASN A 86 30.15 -1.42 -0.87
N ILE A 87 28.98 -1.10 -0.32
CA ILE A 87 27.78 -1.93 -0.43
C ILE A 87 26.64 -1.06 -0.98
N THR A 88 26.06 -1.48 -2.10
CA THR A 88 24.93 -0.80 -2.72
C THR A 88 23.59 -1.39 -2.26
N ILE A 89 22.65 -0.52 -1.91
CA ILE A 89 21.27 -0.90 -1.67
C ILE A 89 20.49 -0.83 -2.98
N GLY A 90 19.81 -1.93 -3.32
CA GLY A 90 18.78 -2.01 -4.34
C GLY A 90 17.38 -2.10 -3.74
N ALA A 91 16.37 -2.19 -4.60
CA ALA A 91 14.97 -2.22 -4.18
C ALA A 91 14.15 -3.23 -4.99
N HIS A 92 13.20 -3.90 -4.34
CA HIS A 92 12.11 -4.61 -5.03
C HIS A 92 10.79 -4.03 -4.55
N ILE A 93 10.19 -3.17 -5.36
CA ILE A 93 9.00 -2.39 -4.98
C ILE A 93 7.76 -3.05 -5.56
N ILE A 94 6.74 -3.21 -4.73
CA ILE A 94 5.46 -3.81 -5.06
C ILE A 94 4.33 -2.82 -4.78
N ASP A 95 3.39 -2.74 -5.72
CA ASP A 95 2.13 -2.04 -5.49
C ASP A 95 1.16 -2.91 -4.67
N THR A 96 0.65 -2.33 -3.59
CA THR A 96 -0.36 -2.95 -2.72
C THR A 96 -1.79 -2.79 -3.24
N CYS A 97 -2.02 -1.86 -4.18
CA CYS A 97 -3.34 -1.50 -4.71
C CYS A 97 -4.38 -1.20 -3.62
N SER A 98 -3.90 -0.67 -2.48
CA SER A 98 -4.71 -0.36 -1.30
C SER A 98 -5.52 -1.56 -0.77
N ARG A 99 -5.08 -2.80 -1.07
CA ARG A 99 -5.81 -4.04 -0.75
C ARG A 99 -4.89 -5.07 -0.13
N ASP A 100 -5.25 -5.51 1.07
CA ASP A 100 -4.48 -6.46 1.89
C ASP A 100 -4.30 -7.84 1.25
N THR A 101 -5.35 -8.41 0.66
CA THR A 101 -5.28 -9.72 -0.03
C THR A 101 -4.38 -9.68 -1.26
N TYR A 102 -4.40 -8.58 -2.01
CA TYR A 102 -3.51 -8.40 -3.16
C TYR A 102 -2.06 -8.21 -2.70
N ALA A 103 -1.83 -7.32 -1.74
CA ALA A 103 -0.51 -7.08 -1.17
C ALA A 103 0.12 -8.34 -0.57
N LEU A 104 -0.67 -9.18 0.12
CA LEU A 104 -0.22 -10.47 0.64
C LEU A 104 0.26 -11.39 -0.48
N ASN A 105 -0.54 -11.53 -1.54
CA ASN A 105 -0.19 -12.37 -2.69
C ASN A 105 1.07 -11.87 -3.39
N GLN A 106 1.20 -10.55 -3.59
CA GLN A 106 2.41 -9.98 -4.18
C GLN A 106 3.63 -10.13 -3.27
N SER A 107 3.46 -10.02 -1.95
CA SER A 107 4.55 -10.19 -0.98
C SER A 107 5.15 -11.61 -0.96
N LEU A 108 4.52 -12.59 -1.61
CA LEU A 108 5.13 -13.89 -1.86
C LEU A 108 6.43 -13.76 -2.67
N GLN A 109 6.58 -12.73 -3.49
CA GLN A 109 7.81 -12.47 -4.25
C GLN A 109 9.01 -12.22 -3.33
N PHE A 110 8.82 -11.54 -2.18
CA PHE A 110 9.89 -11.29 -1.21
C PHE A 110 10.44 -12.56 -0.56
N VAL A 111 9.59 -13.58 -0.41
CA VAL A 111 9.97 -14.82 0.27
C VAL A 111 10.39 -15.92 -0.70
N ARG A 112 10.07 -15.82 -2.00
CA ARG A 112 10.46 -16.85 -3.00
C ARG A 112 11.99 -17.03 -3.04
N ALA A 113 12.75 -15.95 -3.08
CA ALA A 113 14.21 -16.02 -3.09
C ALA A 113 14.79 -16.50 -1.74
N SER A 114 14.12 -16.23 -0.62
CA SER A 114 14.57 -16.62 0.73
C SER A 114 14.10 -18.02 1.17
N ALA A 115 13.00 -18.53 0.62
CA ALA A 115 12.42 -19.84 0.94
C ALA A 115 13.06 -20.98 0.14
N LEU A 116 13.57 -20.65 -1.06
CA LEU A 116 14.29 -21.58 -1.91
C LEU A 116 15.75 -21.62 -1.45
N ASN A 117 16.02 -22.38 -0.39
CA ASN A 117 17.38 -22.90 -0.11
C ASN A 117 17.93 -23.75 -1.29
N ASN A 118 17.07 -24.12 -2.23
CA ASN A 118 17.47 -24.51 -3.57
C ASN A 118 17.69 -23.23 -4.37
N ILE A 119 18.95 -22.76 -4.38
CA ILE A 119 19.45 -21.89 -5.44
C ILE A 119 18.92 -22.49 -6.75
N ASP A 120 17.95 -21.82 -7.35
CA ASP A 120 17.46 -22.21 -8.67
C ASP A 120 18.66 -22.03 -9.60
N THR A 121 19.32 -23.14 -9.95
CA THR A 121 20.51 -23.15 -10.78
C THR A 121 20.24 -22.56 -12.16
N SER A 122 18.97 -22.43 -12.55
CA SER A 122 18.55 -21.69 -13.76
C SER A 122 18.66 -20.17 -13.62
N SER A 123 18.77 -19.64 -12.39
CA SER A 123 18.95 -18.22 -12.09
C SER A 123 20.40 -17.77 -12.14
N PHE A 124 21.35 -18.69 -12.29
CA PHE A 124 22.77 -18.40 -12.42
C PHE A 124 23.28 -18.88 -13.78
N GLU A 125 24.15 -18.11 -14.40
CA GLU A 125 24.82 -18.46 -15.66
C GLU A 125 26.32 -18.52 -15.45
N CYS A 126 26.94 -19.56 -15.98
CA CYS A 126 28.38 -19.72 -16.06
C CYS A 126 28.76 -19.67 -17.54
N GLN A 127 29.13 -18.50 -18.04
CA GLN A 127 29.41 -18.31 -19.47
C GLN A 127 30.74 -18.97 -19.91
N ASP A 128 31.61 -19.34 -18.96
CA ASP A 128 33.01 -19.73 -19.21
C ASP A 128 33.64 -20.64 -18.13
N HIS A 129 32.86 -21.43 -17.39
CA HIS A 129 33.33 -22.22 -16.21
C HIS A 129 33.88 -21.37 -15.04
N SER A 130 33.65 -20.06 -15.00
CA SER A 130 33.94 -19.22 -13.83
C SER A 130 32.85 -19.30 -12.75
N ILE A 131 33.05 -18.55 -11.66
CA ILE A 131 32.13 -18.44 -10.51
C ILE A 131 30.72 -18.08 -11.03
N PRO A 132 29.66 -18.80 -10.63
CA PRO A 132 28.29 -18.58 -11.12
C PRO A 132 27.86 -17.12 -10.92
N ARG A 133 27.39 -16.47 -12.00
CA ARG A 133 26.84 -15.11 -11.92
C ARG A 133 25.32 -15.15 -12.00
N PRO A 134 24.60 -14.36 -11.18
CA PRO A 134 23.15 -14.26 -11.30
C PRO A 134 22.77 -13.71 -12.69
N ARG A 135 21.80 -14.35 -13.34
CA ARG A 135 21.24 -13.93 -14.63
C ARG A 135 20.60 -12.54 -14.45
N ASN A 136 20.54 -11.71 -15.50
CA ASN A 136 20.08 -10.31 -15.46
C ASN A 136 18.69 -10.03 -14.81
N ASN A 137 17.90 -11.07 -14.52
CA ASN A 137 16.58 -10.96 -13.85
C ASN A 137 16.54 -11.59 -12.45
N TYR A 138 17.66 -12.07 -11.91
CA TYR A 138 17.71 -12.60 -10.55
C TYR A 138 17.72 -11.45 -9.55
N THR A 139 16.59 -11.30 -8.87
CA THR A 139 16.45 -10.42 -7.72
C THR A 139 16.79 -11.27 -6.51
N GLY A 140 17.97 -11.04 -5.91
CA GLY A 140 18.42 -11.80 -4.74
C GLY A 140 17.42 -11.77 -3.58
N PRO A 141 17.71 -12.47 -2.47
CA PRO A 141 16.82 -12.47 -1.32
C PRO A 141 16.55 -11.05 -0.81
N VAL A 142 15.31 -10.80 -0.39
CA VAL A 142 14.94 -9.54 0.26
C VAL A 142 15.34 -9.58 1.72
N PHE A 143 16.17 -8.62 2.13
CA PHE A 143 16.75 -8.57 3.48
C PHE A 143 15.86 -7.88 4.50
N GLY A 144 14.90 -7.09 4.04
CA GLY A 144 13.93 -6.39 4.85
C GLY A 144 12.91 -5.68 3.97
N VAL A 145 11.76 -5.36 4.53
CA VAL A 145 10.66 -4.72 3.80
C VAL A 145 10.31 -3.38 4.45
N VAL A 146 10.36 -2.32 3.66
CA VAL A 146 9.84 -1.01 4.04
C VAL A 146 8.47 -0.83 3.43
N GLY A 147 7.47 -0.54 4.25
CA GLY A 147 6.15 -0.19 3.76
C GLY A 147 5.01 -0.97 4.40
N GLY A 148 3.91 -1.03 3.64
CA GLY A 148 2.58 -1.25 4.18
C GLY A 148 2.06 0.07 4.73
N SER A 149 1.25 0.76 3.93
CA SER A 149 0.63 2.02 4.35
C SER A 149 -0.61 1.77 5.22
N TYR A 150 -1.56 1.01 4.69
CA TYR A 150 -2.75 0.61 5.42
C TYR A 150 -2.41 -0.46 6.46
N SER A 151 -2.96 -0.32 7.67
CA SER A 151 -2.70 -1.25 8.76
C SER A 151 -3.13 -2.68 8.45
N SER A 152 -4.17 -2.89 7.63
CA SER A 152 -4.60 -4.22 7.17
C SER A 152 -3.54 -4.88 6.29
N VAL A 153 -2.96 -4.13 5.35
CA VAL A 153 -1.85 -4.59 4.51
C VAL A 153 -0.65 -4.95 5.37
N SER A 154 -0.21 -4.06 6.27
CA SER A 154 0.93 -4.33 7.14
C SER A 154 0.73 -5.56 8.01
N LEU A 155 -0.48 -5.76 8.55
CA LEU A 155 -0.79 -6.91 9.38
C LEU A 155 -0.69 -8.22 8.60
N GLN A 156 -1.29 -8.29 7.41
CA GLN A 156 -1.27 -9.50 6.58
C GLN A 156 0.15 -9.81 6.09
N VAL A 157 0.89 -8.80 5.65
CA VAL A 157 2.27 -8.99 5.20
C VAL A 157 3.19 -9.35 6.37
N ALA A 158 3.05 -8.74 7.54
CA ALA A 158 3.87 -9.06 8.71
C ALA A 158 3.69 -10.52 9.16
N ASN A 159 2.48 -11.08 9.04
CA ASN A 159 2.25 -12.50 9.31
C ASN A 159 3.07 -13.38 8.36
N LEU A 160 3.10 -13.06 7.06
CA LEU A 160 3.90 -13.80 6.08
C LEU A 160 5.40 -13.65 6.33
N LEU A 161 5.89 -12.42 6.42
CA LEU A 161 7.32 -12.13 6.57
C LEU A 161 7.89 -12.67 7.88
N GLY A 162 7.08 -12.70 8.94
CA GLY A 162 7.44 -13.28 10.23
C GLY A 162 7.81 -14.76 10.16
N LEU A 163 7.20 -15.54 9.24
CA LEU A 163 7.53 -16.95 9.02
C LEU A 163 8.94 -17.14 8.46
N PHE A 164 9.38 -16.19 7.64
CA PHE A 164 10.70 -16.20 6.97
C PHE A 164 11.72 -15.31 7.68
N ARG A 165 11.38 -14.76 8.86
CA ARG A 165 12.25 -13.88 9.66
C ARG A 165 12.72 -12.63 8.91
N ILE A 166 11.90 -12.14 7.98
CA ILE A 166 12.21 -10.91 7.24
C ILE A 166 11.67 -9.72 8.04
N PRO A 167 12.53 -8.78 8.46
CA PRO A 167 12.08 -7.60 9.20
C PRO A 167 11.23 -6.69 8.29
N GLN A 168 10.15 -6.14 8.85
CA GLN A 168 9.30 -5.17 8.18
C GLN A 168 9.25 -3.87 8.99
N ILE A 169 9.47 -2.73 8.32
CA ILE A 169 9.33 -1.40 8.92
C ILE A 169 8.26 -0.61 8.17
N SER A 170 7.12 -0.36 8.82
CA SER A 170 6.06 0.48 8.22
C SER A 170 6.26 1.97 8.56
N PRO A 171 6.18 2.87 7.58
CA PRO A 171 6.22 4.31 7.83
C PRO A 171 4.84 4.93 8.11
N ALA A 172 3.75 4.14 8.13
CA ALA A 172 2.39 4.71 8.17
C ALA A 172 1.32 3.88 8.88
N SER A 173 1.53 2.58 9.13
CA SER A 173 0.50 1.74 9.77
C SER A 173 0.46 1.90 11.28
N THR A 174 -0.62 2.50 11.78
CA THR A 174 -0.78 2.91 13.18
C THR A 174 -1.64 1.97 14.04
N ALA A 175 -2.26 0.92 13.47
CA ALA A 175 -3.14 0.05 14.25
C ALA A 175 -2.46 -0.50 15.52
N LYS A 176 -3.19 -0.50 16.64
CA LYS A 176 -2.67 -0.96 17.94
C LYS A 176 -2.19 -2.41 17.89
N ALA A 177 -2.89 -3.29 17.16
CA ALA A 177 -2.59 -4.72 17.06
C ALA A 177 -1.15 -5.02 16.60
N LEU A 178 -0.56 -4.18 15.75
CA LEU A 178 0.83 -4.32 15.27
C LEU A 178 1.90 -4.14 16.37
N SER A 179 1.49 -3.70 17.57
CA SER A 179 2.37 -3.56 18.73
C SER A 179 2.58 -4.89 19.48
N ASP A 180 1.75 -5.90 19.23
CA ASP A 180 1.86 -7.21 19.87
C ASP A 180 3.06 -8.00 19.32
N LYS A 181 4.18 -7.99 20.06
CA LYS A 181 5.42 -8.69 19.68
C LYS A 181 5.37 -10.20 19.85
N THR A 182 4.35 -10.73 20.51
CA THR A 182 4.14 -12.19 20.54
C THR A 182 3.67 -12.70 19.18
N ARG A 183 2.95 -11.85 18.42
CA ARG A 183 2.47 -12.14 17.07
C ARG A 183 3.37 -11.55 15.98
N PHE A 184 3.78 -10.29 16.12
CA PHE A 184 4.51 -9.52 15.10
C PHE A 184 5.95 -9.23 15.53
N LYS A 185 6.72 -10.28 15.79
CA LYS A 185 8.12 -10.20 16.28
C LYS A 185 9.05 -9.43 15.33
N TYR A 186 8.86 -9.56 14.03
CA TYR A 186 9.69 -8.95 12.99
C TYR A 186 9.13 -7.63 12.44
N PHE A 187 8.03 -7.13 13.00
CA PHE A 187 7.45 -5.86 12.59
C PHE A 187 7.96 -4.71 13.47
N ALA A 188 8.28 -3.58 12.86
CA ALA A 188 8.51 -2.30 13.49
C ALA A 188 7.85 -1.19 12.67
N ARG A 189 7.80 0.03 13.22
CA ARG A 189 7.27 1.20 12.52
C ARG A 189 7.87 2.48 13.06
N THR A 190 7.91 3.51 12.21
CA THR A 190 8.41 4.85 12.57
C THR A 190 7.29 5.80 13.03
N VAL A 191 6.06 5.29 13.15
CA VAL A 191 4.87 6.04 13.61
C VAL A 191 4.29 5.40 14.89
N PRO A 192 3.64 6.19 15.77
CA PRO A 192 3.07 5.68 17.01
C PRO A 192 1.79 4.84 16.77
N PRO A 193 1.38 4.00 17.75
CA PRO A 193 0.06 3.38 17.75
C PRO A 193 -1.09 4.39 17.84
N ASP A 194 -2.23 4.02 17.25
CA ASP A 194 -3.50 4.74 17.34
C ASP A 194 -4.01 4.95 18.77
N THR A 195 -3.45 4.27 19.77
CA THR A 195 -3.79 4.53 21.18
C THR A 195 -3.60 5.99 21.56
N PHE A 196 -2.52 6.61 21.08
CA PHE A 196 -2.26 8.03 21.33
C PHE A 196 -3.21 8.93 20.55
N GLN A 197 -3.52 8.57 19.29
CA GLN A 197 -4.48 9.31 18.46
C GLN A 197 -5.88 9.27 19.07
N SER A 198 -6.34 8.11 19.52
CA SER A 198 -7.66 7.95 20.14
C SER A 198 -7.78 8.75 21.44
N SER A 199 -6.77 8.73 22.32
CA SER A 199 -6.77 9.57 23.52
C SER A 199 -6.81 11.07 23.16
N ALA A 200 -6.00 11.51 22.19
CA ALA A 200 -6.00 12.90 21.74
C ALA A 200 -7.36 13.33 21.14
N LEU A 201 -8.04 12.46 20.40
CA LEU A 201 -9.39 12.73 19.89
C LEU A 201 -10.40 12.93 21.01
N VAL A 202 -10.33 12.13 22.08
CA VAL A 202 -11.21 12.33 23.25
C VAL A 202 -10.87 13.65 23.96
N ASP A 203 -9.59 14.00 24.09
CA ASP A 203 -9.18 15.27 24.68
C ASP A 203 -9.72 16.46 23.88
N ILE A 204 -9.71 16.39 22.54
CA ILE A 204 -10.33 17.40 21.66
C ILE A 204 -11.83 17.47 21.92
N VAL A 205 -12.55 16.34 21.92
CA VAL A 205 -13.99 16.27 22.20
C VAL A 205 -14.33 16.92 23.55
N LYS A 206 -13.50 16.67 24.58
CA LYS A 206 -13.64 17.30 25.90
C LYS A 206 -13.35 18.80 25.87
N SER A 207 -12.32 19.23 25.15
CA SER A 207 -11.92 20.64 25.06
C SER A 207 -13.02 21.54 24.46
N VAL A 208 -13.84 20.98 23.58
CA VAL A 208 -15.01 21.65 22.98
C VAL A 208 -16.32 21.41 23.76
N ASN A 209 -16.23 20.86 24.97
CA ASN A 209 -17.35 20.56 25.86
C ASN A 209 -18.42 19.63 25.24
N TRP A 210 -18.02 18.72 24.34
CA TRP A 210 -18.93 17.71 23.81
C TRP A 210 -18.97 16.51 24.76
N SER A 211 -20.17 16.17 25.23
CA SER A 211 -20.42 14.98 26.06
C SER A 211 -21.21 13.90 25.32
N TYR A 212 -21.66 14.17 24.10
CA TYR A 212 -22.45 13.25 23.27
C TYR A 212 -22.07 13.39 21.80
N VAL A 213 -21.42 12.36 21.25
CA VAL A 213 -20.89 12.36 19.87
C VAL A 213 -21.27 11.09 19.14
N SER A 214 -21.35 11.14 17.82
CA SER A 214 -21.45 9.94 16.97
C SER A 214 -20.06 9.54 16.46
N THR A 215 -19.90 8.29 16.04
CA THR A 215 -18.63 7.81 15.48
C THR A 215 -18.85 7.10 14.16
N VAL A 216 -17.97 7.31 13.18
CA VAL A 216 -17.93 6.54 11.93
C VAL A 216 -16.53 5.97 11.78
N TYR A 217 -16.43 4.69 11.44
CA TYR A 217 -15.14 4.02 11.31
C TYR A 217 -15.13 3.02 10.17
N SER A 218 -13.96 2.83 9.57
CA SER A 218 -13.78 1.89 8.47
C SER A 218 -13.70 0.46 8.97
N GLU A 219 -14.29 -0.47 8.21
CA GLU A 219 -14.05 -1.89 8.39
C GLU A 219 -12.57 -2.24 8.18
N GLY A 220 -12.05 -3.06 9.08
CA GLY A 220 -10.67 -3.54 9.07
C GLY A 220 -9.86 -3.02 10.25
N SER A 221 -8.63 -3.52 10.35
CA SER A 221 -7.79 -3.35 11.55
C SER A 221 -7.48 -1.89 11.91
N TYR A 222 -7.49 -0.95 10.97
CA TYR A 222 -7.29 0.46 11.31
C TYR A 222 -8.50 1.06 12.04
N GLY A 223 -9.68 1.04 11.41
CA GLY A 223 -10.86 1.70 11.96
C GLY A 223 -11.41 0.99 13.20
N GLU A 224 -11.45 -0.35 13.19
CA GLU A 224 -12.01 -1.13 14.32
C GLU A 224 -11.14 -1.02 15.59
N TYR A 225 -9.83 -1.24 15.50
CA TYR A 225 -8.95 -1.11 16.68
C TYR A 225 -8.82 0.35 17.15
N GLY A 226 -8.83 1.31 16.22
CA GLY A 226 -8.78 2.73 16.56
C GLY A 226 -10.02 3.20 17.32
N ILE A 227 -11.21 2.84 16.80
CA ILE A 227 -12.47 3.25 17.43
C ILE A 227 -12.74 2.53 18.75
N GLU A 228 -12.32 1.26 18.88
CA GLU A 228 -12.41 0.52 20.15
C GLU A 228 -11.68 1.26 21.28
N VAL A 229 -10.45 1.73 21.00
CA VAL A 229 -9.70 2.54 21.97
C VAL A 229 -10.41 3.86 22.25
N PHE A 230 -10.91 4.54 21.21
CA PHE A 230 -11.64 5.80 21.39
C PHE A 230 -12.88 5.62 22.28
N HIS A 231 -13.69 4.58 22.06
CA HIS A 231 -14.90 4.30 22.86
C HIS A 231 -14.56 4.06 24.33
N ARG A 232 -13.51 3.29 24.62
CA ARG A 232 -13.04 3.06 25.99
C ARG A 232 -12.59 4.36 26.66
N GLU A 233 -11.72 5.13 25.99
CA GLU A 233 -11.20 6.40 26.52
C GLU A 233 -12.30 7.46 26.69
N ALA A 234 -13.32 7.44 25.81
CA ALA A 234 -14.50 8.29 25.88
C ALA A 234 -15.37 7.97 27.10
N GLN A 235 -15.64 6.68 27.35
CA GLN A 235 -16.39 6.23 28.53
C GLN A 235 -15.71 6.65 29.83
N GLU A 236 -14.39 6.44 29.94
CA GLU A 236 -13.60 6.85 31.11
C GLU A 236 -13.65 8.37 31.38
N ARG A 237 -13.84 9.19 30.33
CA ARG A 237 -13.88 10.66 30.42
C ARG A 237 -15.30 11.24 30.36
N ASN A 238 -16.33 10.41 30.56
CA ASN A 238 -17.75 10.79 30.54
C ASN A 238 -18.22 11.40 29.21
N VAL A 239 -17.81 10.80 28.09
CA VAL A 239 -18.30 11.10 26.74
C VAL A 239 -19.13 9.91 26.25
N CYS A 240 -20.39 10.17 25.93
CA CYS A 240 -21.34 9.16 25.46
C CYS A 240 -21.34 9.06 23.93
N ILE A 241 -21.49 7.85 23.40
CA ILE A 241 -21.57 7.57 21.96
C ILE A 241 -23.04 7.44 21.55
N ALA A 242 -23.48 8.29 20.61
CA ALA A 242 -24.87 8.38 20.18
C ALA A 242 -25.27 7.30 19.16
N THR A 243 -24.37 7.07 18.20
CA THR A 243 -24.40 5.95 17.26
C THR A 243 -22.97 5.68 16.79
N ALA A 244 -22.70 4.42 16.45
CA ALA A 244 -21.41 3.99 15.95
C ALA A 244 -21.63 3.27 14.61
N GLU A 245 -21.31 3.94 13.51
CA GLU A 245 -21.53 3.42 12.17
C GLU A 245 -20.22 2.88 11.58
N LYS A 246 -20.28 1.65 11.07
CA LYS A 246 -19.16 1.03 10.37
C LYS A 246 -19.34 1.21 8.87
N VAL A 247 -18.27 1.58 8.17
CA VAL A 247 -18.21 1.62 6.70
C VAL A 247 -17.64 0.29 6.20
N PRO A 248 -18.44 -0.57 5.54
CA PRO A 248 -17.95 -1.82 4.95
C PRO A 248 -16.87 -1.56 3.90
N SER A 249 -15.95 -2.50 3.72
CA SER A 249 -14.89 -2.37 2.72
C SER A 249 -15.37 -2.39 1.26
N THR A 250 -16.63 -2.78 1.02
CA THR A 250 -17.32 -2.77 -0.28
C THR A 250 -18.48 -1.77 -0.31
N ALA A 251 -18.45 -0.76 0.58
CA ALA A 251 -19.49 0.26 0.64
C ALA A 251 -19.66 0.96 -0.71
N ASP A 252 -20.91 1.11 -1.14
CA ASP A 252 -21.31 1.94 -2.25
C ASP A 252 -21.89 3.27 -1.74
N GLU A 253 -22.24 4.19 -2.66
CA GLU A 253 -22.82 5.49 -2.30
C GLU A 253 -24.09 5.36 -1.42
N LYS A 254 -24.89 4.32 -1.63
CA LYS A 254 -26.11 4.07 -0.85
C LYS A 254 -25.80 3.75 0.61
N GLU A 255 -24.73 3.02 0.87
CA GLU A 255 -24.30 2.73 2.24
C GLU A 255 -23.86 4.02 2.95
N PHE A 256 -23.13 4.91 2.27
CA PHE A 256 -22.78 6.22 2.82
C PHE A 256 -24.03 7.08 3.09
N ASP A 257 -24.99 7.12 2.17
CA ASP A 257 -26.27 7.82 2.38
C ASP A 257 -27.02 7.27 3.61
N ASN A 258 -27.06 5.95 3.77
CA ASN A 258 -27.68 5.30 4.92
C ASN A 258 -27.00 5.70 6.23
N ILE A 259 -25.65 5.74 6.26
CA ILE A 259 -24.88 6.19 7.42
C ILE A 259 -25.22 7.65 7.74
N ILE A 260 -25.27 8.53 6.74
CA ILE A 260 -25.64 9.94 6.92
C ILE A 260 -27.06 10.07 7.49
N ILE A 261 -28.02 9.28 7.00
CA ILE A 261 -29.40 9.27 7.52
C ILE A 261 -29.43 8.86 8.99
N LYS A 262 -28.67 7.83 9.39
CA LYS A 262 -28.59 7.39 10.80
C LYS A 262 -27.94 8.46 11.69
N LEU A 263 -26.89 9.13 11.21
CA LEU A 263 -26.24 10.24 11.92
C LEU A 263 -27.22 11.40 12.13
N LYS A 264 -27.99 11.78 11.10
CA LYS A 264 -29.00 12.85 11.17
C LYS A 264 -30.13 12.56 12.17
N LYS A 265 -30.47 11.29 12.42
CA LYS A 265 -31.44 10.91 13.46
C LYS A 265 -30.96 11.21 14.88
N LYS A 266 -29.66 11.38 15.10
CA LYS A 266 -29.06 11.70 16.40
C LYS A 266 -28.86 13.21 16.56
N VAL A 267 -29.96 13.97 16.55
CA VAL A 267 -29.95 15.46 16.59
C VAL A 267 -29.24 16.07 17.80
N ASN A 268 -29.14 15.32 18.91
CA ASN A 268 -28.46 15.77 20.13
C ASN A 268 -26.94 15.55 20.09
N ALA A 269 -26.43 14.75 19.14
CA ALA A 269 -24.99 14.52 19.01
C ALA A 269 -24.33 15.80 18.51
N ARG A 270 -23.32 16.28 19.25
CA ARG A 270 -22.66 17.57 18.99
C ARG A 270 -21.61 17.51 17.89
N GLY A 271 -21.14 16.31 17.55
CA GLY A 271 -20.17 16.09 16.49
C GLY A 271 -20.08 14.61 16.09
N VAL A 272 -19.34 14.37 15.01
CA VAL A 272 -19.06 13.03 14.47
C VAL A 272 -17.55 12.83 14.46
N VAL A 273 -17.05 11.82 15.17
CA VAL A 273 -15.63 11.44 15.15
C VAL A 273 -15.43 10.40 14.06
N LEU A 274 -14.49 10.67 13.15
CA LEU A 274 -14.16 9.78 12.04
C LEU A 274 -12.86 9.02 12.36
N PHE A 275 -12.93 7.70 12.29
CA PHE A 275 -11.77 6.80 12.33
C PHE A 275 -11.74 5.95 11.05
N THR A 276 -11.60 6.63 9.93
CA THR A 276 -11.78 6.05 8.58
C THR A 276 -10.51 6.09 7.76
N ARG A 277 -10.42 5.18 6.78
CA ARG A 277 -9.42 5.23 5.71
C ARG A 277 -9.61 6.49 4.87
N ALA A 278 -8.57 6.87 4.12
CA ALA A 278 -8.59 8.06 3.29
C ALA A 278 -9.69 8.02 2.22
N GLU A 279 -9.90 6.86 1.62
CA GLU A 279 -10.92 6.59 0.61
C GLU A 279 -12.34 6.61 1.20
N ASP A 280 -12.52 6.10 2.42
CA ASP A 280 -13.83 6.05 3.09
C ASP A 280 -14.23 7.42 3.68
N ALA A 281 -13.28 8.34 3.82
CA ALA A 281 -13.50 9.70 4.32
C ALA A 281 -13.81 10.72 3.20
N ARG A 282 -13.50 10.37 1.94
CA ARG A 282 -13.64 11.24 0.77
C ARG A 282 -15.07 11.25 0.26
#